data_AF-A0A524CGS8-F1
#
_entry.id   AF-A0A524CGS8-F1
#
_cell.length_a   1.000
_cell.length_b   1.000
_cell.length_c   1.000
_cell.angle_alpha   90.00
_cell.angle_beta   90.00
_cell.angle_gamma   90.00
#
_symmetry.space_group_name_H-M   'P 1'
#
loop_
_entity.id
_entity.type
_entity.pdbx_description
1 polymer ?
#
loop_
_entity_poly.entity_id
_entity_poly.type
_entity_poly.pdbx_seq_one_letter_code
_entity_poly.pdbx_strand_id
1 'polypeptide(L)'
;MKEKNKELNDIIKKLYIKKRSRDEWKRIIEENREEFQNLKDSIRKKQRELKDLVIKKRIGEISQSEFETKLENLQEILTRLETKLYKLRLKDPKR
;
A
#
# COMPACT_ATOMS: atom_id res chain seq x y z
N MET A 1 1.34 10.17 -40.02
CA MET A 1 0.42 9.38 -39.14
C MET A 1 0.97 8.00 -38.77
N LYS A 2 1.71 7.29 -39.64
CA LYS A 2 2.24 5.94 -39.34
C LYS A 2 3.37 5.90 -38.30
N GLU A 3 4.26 6.91 -38.24
CA GLU A 3 5.34 6.96 -37.23
C GLU A 3 4.84 7.13 -35.79
N LYS A 4 3.93 8.07 -35.55
CA LYS A 4 3.37 8.32 -34.21
C LYS A 4 2.70 7.07 -33.62
N ASN A 5 2.03 6.27 -34.45
CA ASN A 5 1.45 5.00 -34.03
C ASN A 5 2.52 3.94 -33.70
N LYS A 6 3.68 3.99 -34.34
CA LYS A 6 4.79 3.07 -34.08
C LYS A 6 5.49 3.42 -32.77
N GLU A 7 5.75 4.71 -32.53
CA GLU A 7 6.28 5.20 -31.26
C GLU A 7 5.34 4.91 -30.09
N LEU A 8 4.03 5.14 -30.29
CA LEU A 8 3.02 4.83 -29.27
C LEU A 8 2.98 3.33 -28.98
N ASN A 9 3.04 2.49 -30.01
CA ASN A 9 3.09 1.03 -29.85
C ASN A 9 4.39 0.55 -29.20
N ASP A 10 5.52 1.20 -29.44
CA ASP A 10 6.79 0.90 -28.79
C ASP A 10 6.82 1.35 -27.32
N ILE A 11 6.18 2.48 -27.00
CA ILE A 11 5.95 2.92 -25.61
C ILE A 11 5.01 1.94 -24.90
N ILE A 12 3.90 1.56 -25.54
CA ILE A 12 2.94 0.58 -25.00
C ILE A 12 3.63 -0.78 -24.80
N LYS A 13 4.44 -1.24 -25.76
CA LYS A 13 5.24 -2.47 -25.63
C LYS A 13 6.25 -2.37 -24.49
N LYS A 14 6.98 -1.26 -24.34
CA LYS A 14 7.91 -1.04 -23.20
C LYS A 14 7.17 -1.04 -21.86
N LEU A 15 5.97 -0.47 -21.80
CA LEU A 15 5.11 -0.51 -20.61
C LEU A 15 4.56 -1.92 -20.34
N TYR A 16 4.23 -2.69 -21.38
CA TYR A 16 3.75 -4.08 -21.27
C TYR A 16 4.87 -5.06 -20.89
N ILE A 17 6.10 -4.81 -21.37
CA ILE A 17 7.34 -5.52 -20.99
C ILE A 17 7.73 -5.20 -19.54
N LYS A 18 7.29 -4.06 -18.98
CA LYS A 18 7.44 -3.73 -17.55
C LYS A 18 6.45 -4.45 -16.62
N LYS A 19 5.80 -5.53 -17.07
CA LYS A 19 5.29 -6.57 -16.16
C LYS A 19 6.50 -7.31 -15.59
N ARG A 20 7.09 -6.78 -14.52
CA ARG A 20 8.06 -7.51 -13.69
C ARG A 20 7.60 -8.95 -13.53
N SER A 21 8.47 -9.91 -13.83
CA SER A 21 8.12 -11.32 -13.73
C SER A 21 7.74 -11.63 -12.29
N ARG A 22 6.83 -12.58 -12.08
CA ARG A 22 6.41 -13.03 -10.74
C ARG A 22 7.61 -13.38 -9.84
N ASP A 23 8.71 -13.80 -10.45
CA ASP A 23 9.94 -14.21 -9.78
C ASP A 23 10.79 -13.02 -9.31
N GLU A 24 10.78 -11.91 -10.06
CA GLU A 24 11.41 -10.66 -9.68
C GLU A 24 10.68 -10.02 -8.47
N TRP A 25 9.35 -10.15 -8.44
CA TRP A 25 8.54 -9.79 -7.28
C TRP A 25 8.83 -10.64 -6.05
N LYS A 26 8.95 -11.95 -6.22
CA LYS A 26 9.31 -12.86 -5.13
C LYS A 26 10.67 -12.48 -4.55
N ARG A 27 11.69 -12.26 -5.39
CA ARG A 27 13.02 -11.82 -4.95
C ARG A 27 13.00 -10.53 -4.14
N ILE A 28 12.32 -9.48 -4.62
CA ILE A 28 12.22 -8.20 -3.88
C ILE A 28 11.53 -8.41 -2.52
N ILE A 29 10.50 -9.25 -2.46
CA ILE A 29 9.81 -9.60 -1.21
C ILE A 29 10.70 -10.45 -0.30
N GLU A 30 11.49 -11.38 -0.83
CA GLU A 30 12.44 -12.20 -0.09
C GLU A 30 13.57 -11.34 0.52
N GLU A 31 14.14 -10.43 -0.27
CA GLU A 31 15.21 -9.51 0.12
C GLU A 31 14.77 -8.50 1.18
N ASN A 32 13.49 -8.13 1.17
CA ASN A 32 12.91 -7.18 2.14
C ASN A 32 11.88 -7.88 3.05
N ARG A 33 12.02 -9.21 3.27
CA ARG A 33 10.99 -10.04 3.90
C ARG A 33 10.61 -9.55 5.29
N GLU A 34 11.62 -9.18 6.09
CA GLU A 34 11.42 -8.66 7.44
C GLU A 34 10.69 -7.31 7.42
N GLU A 35 11.09 -6.38 6.55
CA GLU A 35 10.42 -5.09 6.39
C GLU A 35 8.97 -5.27 5.89
N PHE A 36 8.74 -6.20 4.96
CA PHE A 36 7.41 -6.55 4.44
C PHE A 36 6.51 -7.13 5.54
N GLN A 37 7.07 -8.00 6.37
CA GLN A 37 6.35 -8.63 7.48
C GLN A 37 6.01 -7.60 8.56
N ASN A 38 6.97 -6.76 8.94
CA ASN A 38 6.78 -5.68 9.92
C ASN A 38 5.71 -4.68 9.45
N LEU A 39 5.70 -4.31 8.16
CA LEU A 39 4.66 -3.45 7.59
C LEU A 39 3.28 -4.11 7.64
N LYS A 40 3.19 -5.40 7.26
CA LYS A 40 1.92 -6.16 7.35
C LYS A 40 1.39 -6.23 8.78
N ASP A 41 2.26 -6.51 9.74
CA ASP A 41 1.86 -6.64 11.14
C ASP A 41 1.45 -5.28 11.73
N SER A 42 2.11 -4.20 11.33
CA SER A 42 1.72 -2.84 11.67
C SER A 42 0.35 -2.47 11.10
N ILE A 43 0.08 -2.80 9.83
CA ILE A 43 -1.23 -2.57 9.20
C ILE A 43 -2.32 -3.37 9.95
N ARG A 44 -2.07 -4.66 10.22
CA ARG A 44 -3.01 -5.52 10.96
C ARG A 44 -3.29 -4.99 12.36
N LYS A 45 -2.28 -4.48 13.05
CA LYS A 45 -2.46 -3.84 14.36
C LYS A 45 -3.36 -2.62 14.26
N LYS A 46 -3.12 -1.73 13.28
CA LYS A 46 -3.93 -0.52 13.08
C LYS A 46 -5.36 -0.82 12.63
N GLN A 47 -5.56 -1.87 11.83
CA GLN A 47 -6.90 -2.37 11.49
C GLN A 47 -7.66 -2.91 12.70
N ARG A 48 -6.97 -3.55 13.66
CA ARG A 48 -7.58 -3.95 14.93
C ARG A 48 -7.96 -2.73 15.78
N GLU A 49 -7.06 -1.77 15.92
CA GLU A 49 -7.35 -0.52 16.63
C GLU A 49 -8.55 0.22 16.02
N LEU A 50 -8.71 0.21 14.69
CA LEU A 50 -9.87 0.77 14.00
C LEU A 50 -11.16 0.00 14.32
N LYS A 51 -11.13 -1.33 14.33
CA LYS A 51 -12.28 -2.15 14.73
C LYS A 51 -12.69 -1.86 16.18
N ASP A 52 -11.71 -1.78 17.07
CA ASP A 52 -11.95 -1.46 18.48
C ASP A 52 -12.56 -0.07 18.62
N LEU A 53 -12.06 0.93 17.86
CA LEU A 53 -12.61 2.29 17.85
C LEU A 53 -14.10 2.30 17.43
N VAL A 54 -14.45 1.55 16.38
CA VAL A 54 -15.84 1.42 15.91
C VAL A 54 -16.72 0.74 16.96
N ILE A 55 -16.21 -0.31 17.63
CA ILE A 55 -16.92 -0.98 18.72
C ILE A 55 -17.17 -0.01 19.86
N LYS A 56 -16.14 0.71 20.32
CA LYS A 56 -16.24 1.72 21.39
C LYS A 56 -17.27 2.80 21.07
N LYS A 57 -17.29 3.27 19.82
CA LYS A 57 -18.30 4.23 19.38
C LYS A 57 -19.70 3.64 19.40
N ARG A 58 -19.86 2.40 18.94
CA ARG A 58 -21.16 1.69 18.90
C ARG A 58 -21.75 1.48 20.31
N ILE A 59 -20.91 1.16 21.30
CA ILE A 59 -21.35 0.97 22.69
C ILE A 59 -21.44 2.29 23.48
N GLY A 60 -21.14 3.42 22.85
CA GLY A 60 -21.24 4.74 23.47
C GLY A 60 -20.12 5.09 24.45
N GLU A 61 -19.00 4.35 24.46
CA GLU A 61 -17.84 4.63 25.32
C GLU A 61 -17.09 5.92 24.94
N ILE A 62 -17.26 6.39 23.70
CA ILE A 62 -16.60 7.60 23.18
C ILE A 62 -17.59 8.52 22.48
N SER A 63 -17.32 9.82 22.57
CA SER A 63 -18.13 10.84 21.89
C SER A 63 -17.97 10.79 20.36
N GLN A 64 -18.87 11.44 19.62
CA GLN A 64 -18.75 11.56 18.16
C GLN A 64 -17.46 12.28 17.75
N SER A 65 -17.16 13.41 18.38
CA SER A 65 -15.96 14.20 18.11
C SER A 65 -14.67 13.42 18.39
N GLU A 66 -14.65 12.66 19.49
CA GLU A 66 -13.50 11.80 19.82
C GLU A 66 -13.32 10.65 18.84
N PHE A 67 -14.43 10.05 18.37
CA PHE A 67 -14.41 9.03 17.33
C PHE A 67 -13.85 9.57 16.02
N GLU A 68 -14.34 10.72 15.55
CA GLU A 68 -13.90 11.35 14.29
C GLU A 68 -12.41 11.68 14.32
N THR A 69 -11.94 12.27 15.41
CA THR A 69 -10.52 12.61 15.58
C THR A 69 -9.63 11.37 15.56
N LYS A 70 -10.01 10.31 16.29
CA LYS A 70 -9.25 9.06 16.32
C LYS A 70 -9.33 8.31 14.99
N LEU A 71 -10.46 8.39 14.30
CA LEU A 71 -10.68 7.77 13.00
C LEU A 71 -9.76 8.39 11.95
N GLU A 72 -9.72 9.72 11.86
CA GLU A 72 -8.88 10.46 10.92
C GLU A 72 -7.40 10.11 11.10
N ASN A 73 -6.92 10.13 12.34
CA ASN A 73 -5.55 9.76 12.68
C ASN A 73 -5.22 8.30 12.27
N LEU A 74 -6.13 7.36 12.57
CA LEU A 74 -5.93 5.95 12.18
C LEU A 74 -5.92 5.76 10.67
N GLN A 75 -6.79 6.48 9.94
CA GLN A 75 -6.84 6.45 8.48
C GLN A 75 -5.57 7.01 7.84
N GLU A 76 -5.02 8.11 8.37
CA GLU A 76 -3.75 8.67 7.89
C GLU A 76 -2.59 7.67 8.09
N ILE A 77 -2.52 7.06 9.28
CA ILE A 77 -1.48 6.06 9.60
C ILE A 77 -1.60 4.84 8.68
N LEU A 78 -2.81 4.31 8.50
CA LEU A 78 -3.06 3.17 7.59
C LEU A 78 -2.64 3.52 6.16
N THR A 79 -3.06 4.69 5.66
CA THR A 79 -2.69 5.17 4.32
C THR A 79 -1.17 5.26 4.14
N ARG A 80 -0.46 5.78 5.16
CA ARG A 80 1.01 5.85 5.14
C ARG A 80 1.66 4.48 5.12
N LEU A 81 1.19 3.53 5.92
CA LEU A 81 1.72 2.17 5.97
C LEU A 81 1.45 1.40 4.68
N GLU A 82 0.24 1.52 4.13
CA GLU A 82 -0.14 0.91 2.85
C GLU A 82 0.66 1.51 1.69
N THR A 83 0.90 2.82 1.71
CA THR A 83 1.78 3.48 0.73
C THR A 83 3.21 2.98 0.84
N LYS A 84 3.75 2.79 2.05
CA LYS A 84 5.08 2.19 2.24
C LYS A 84 5.14 0.77 1.70
N LEU A 85 4.14 -0.05 2.01
CA LEU A 85 4.03 -1.42 1.48
C LEU A 85 3.95 -1.43 -0.04
N TYR A 86 3.18 -0.51 -0.62
CA TYR A 86 3.05 -0.37 -2.07
C TYR A 86 4.35 0.11 -2.72
N LYS A 87 5.06 1.07 -2.13
CA LYS A 87 6.38 1.52 -2.60
C LYS A 87 7.41 0.41 -2.53
N LEU A 88 7.38 -0.38 -1.46
CA LEU A 88 8.32 -1.49 -1.27
C LEU A 88 8.02 -2.64 -2.22
N ARG A 89 6.73 -2.89 -2.51
CA ARG A 89 6.30 -3.72 -3.64
C ARG A 89 6.90 -3.12 -4.92
N LEU A 90 6.59 -1.87 -5.24
CA LEU A 90 7.02 -1.21 -6.48
C LEU A 90 8.53 -0.97 -6.63
N LYS A 91 9.37 -1.14 -5.60
CA LYS A 91 10.82 -0.82 -5.64
C LYS A 91 11.45 -1.32 -6.93
N ASP A 92 11.68 -0.40 -7.85
CA ASP A 92 12.58 -0.56 -9.00
C ASP A 92 13.98 -0.59 -8.40
N PRO A 93 14.80 -1.61 -8.66
CA PRO A 93 16.18 -1.67 -8.17
C PRO A 93 17.11 -0.65 -8.86
N LYS A 94 16.57 0.47 -9.36
CA LYS A 94 17.34 1.53 -10.00
C LYS A 94 16.81 2.90 -9.58
N ARG A 95 17.45 3.47 -8.57
CA ARG A 95 17.76 4.89 -8.58
C ARG A 95 19.26 5.04 -8.51
#